data_AF-A0AAU4M6Q7-F1
#
_entry.id   AF-A0AAU4M6Q7-F1
#
_cell.length_a   1.000
_cell.length_b   1.000
_cell.length_c   1.000
_cell.angle_alpha   90.00
_cell.angle_beta   90.00
_cell.angle_gamma   90.00
#
_symmetry.space_group_name_H-M   'P 1'
#
loop_
_entity.id
_entity.type
_entity.pdbx_description
1 polymer ?
#
loop_
_entity_poly.entity_id
_entity_poly.type
_entity_poly.pdbx_seq_one_letter_code
_entity_poly.pdbx_strand_id
1 'polypeptide(L)'
;MSDEELRAGSSQPVELDQLLLLKEEIRTGEEMLRIRRFINLAFWTTGGIGILAGTVALCLAIALAGRVSWPVLARLDGICAVLATAGGVLNWRVRTRVRRTAFSSRSVLEGRQERGREALRHFTASTYPELEVRHRYYRQDVFEFIRQYQAESLKYRRTHNWLQSVIIIGSLLTTTIAALADALPAHRWTTVAVSLLVGLAASFTGYFKFRERSFYLQQTADAIEQELNAATFRVGDYAGLASEAESLARLTDRVEAIRGEQRRRQQQLDQPTENHEAATVR
;
A
#
# COMPACT_ATOMS: atom_id res chain seq x y z
N MET A 1 36.40 -6.63 -41.92
CA MET A 1 36.25 -6.23 -40.50
C MET A 1 36.61 -4.77 -40.42
N SER A 2 35.61 -3.92 -40.59
CA SER A 2 35.72 -2.46 -40.61
C SER A 2 35.63 -1.90 -39.19
N ASP A 3 36.33 -0.79 -38.94
CA ASP A 3 36.40 -0.08 -37.65
C ASP A 3 35.05 0.35 -37.04
N GLU A 4 33.95 0.19 -37.77
CA GLU A 4 32.57 0.45 -37.32
C GLU A 4 32.04 -0.63 -36.37
N GLU A 5 32.36 -1.91 -36.58
CA GLU A 5 31.93 -3.00 -35.68
C GLU A 5 32.67 -2.96 -34.33
N LEU A 6 33.91 -2.46 -34.30
CA LEU A 6 34.70 -2.25 -33.08
C LEU A 6 34.22 -1.05 -32.26
N ARG A 7 33.59 -0.05 -32.88
CA ARG A 7 33.00 1.10 -32.17
C ARG A 7 31.65 0.79 -31.56
N ALA A 8 30.81 -0.01 -32.21
CA ALA A 8 29.50 -0.41 -31.69
C ALA A 8 29.57 -1.19 -30.36
N GLY A 9 30.64 -1.96 -30.14
CA GLY A 9 30.85 -2.71 -28.88
C GLY A 9 31.39 -1.89 -27.70
N SER A 10 31.92 -0.68 -27.92
CA SER A 10 32.56 0.13 -26.87
C SER A 10 31.69 1.26 -26.31
N SER A 11 30.64 1.69 -27.02
CA SER A 11 29.68 2.70 -26.54
C SER A 11 28.53 2.11 -25.71
N GLN A 12 28.16 0.84 -25.93
CA GLN A 12 27.10 0.15 -25.18
C GLN A 12 27.28 0.07 -23.64
N PRO A 13 28.48 -0.22 -23.08
CA PRO A 13 28.62 -0.30 -21.62
C PRO A 13 28.41 1.07 -20.94
N VAL A 14 28.78 2.17 -21.62
CA VAL A 14 28.65 3.53 -21.09
C VAL A 14 27.18 3.97 -21.07
N GLU A 15 26.39 3.59 -22.07
CA GLU A 15 24.95 3.86 -22.11
C GLU A 15 24.16 3.07 -21.06
N LEU A 16 24.58 1.83 -20.78
CA LEU A 16 23.98 0.99 -19.75
C LEU A 16 24.17 1.57 -18.36
N ASP A 17 25.41 1.96 -18.02
CA ASP A 17 25.72 2.56 -16.72
C ASP A 17 24.95 3.87 -16.51
N GLN A 18 24.82 4.71 -17.54
CA GLN A 18 24.05 5.95 -17.46
C GLN A 18 22.56 5.70 -17.19
N LEU A 19 21.95 4.71 -17.85
CA LEU A 19 20.55 4.37 -17.64
C LEU A 19 20.32 3.77 -16.25
N LEU A 20 21.23 2.91 -15.77
CA LEU A 20 21.17 2.34 -14.43
C LEU A 20 21.28 3.42 -13.35
N LEU A 21 22.21 4.37 -13.51
CA LEU A 21 22.34 5.51 -12.60
C LEU A 21 21.07 6.35 -12.55
N LEU A 22 20.43 6.61 -13.70
CA LEU A 22 19.17 7.34 -13.76
C LEU A 22 18.03 6.59 -13.04
N LYS A 23 17.91 5.28 -13.28
CA LYS A 23 16.90 4.44 -12.60
C LYS A 23 17.14 4.41 -11.08
N GLU A 24 18.39 4.31 -10.65
CA GLU A 24 18.79 4.35 -9.23
C GLU A 24 18.42 5.69 -8.58
N GLU A 25 18.66 6.82 -9.27
CA GLU A 25 18.31 8.16 -8.79
C GLU A 25 16.79 8.34 -8.65
N ILE A 26 16.01 7.86 -9.63
CA ILE A 26 14.54 7.86 -9.55
C ILE A 26 14.06 7.01 -8.37
N ARG A 27 14.62 5.80 -8.22
CA ARG A 27 14.21 4.86 -7.16
C ARG A 27 14.49 5.42 -5.78
N THR A 28 15.69 5.94 -5.55
CA THR A 28 16.07 6.56 -4.27
C THR A 28 15.19 7.79 -3.96
N GLY A 29 14.86 8.60 -4.97
CA GLY A 29 13.90 9.70 -4.84
C GLY A 29 12.49 9.24 -4.43
N GLU A 30 11.99 8.16 -5.02
CA GLU A 30 10.69 7.57 -4.70
C GLU A 30 10.63 6.99 -3.28
N GLU A 31 11.68 6.30 -2.84
CA GLU A 31 11.78 5.77 -1.48
C GLU A 31 11.73 6.91 -0.44
N MET A 32 12.44 8.01 -0.68
CA MET A 32 12.40 9.19 0.20
C MET A 32 10.99 9.81 0.27
N LEU A 33 10.30 9.91 -0.87
CA LEU A 33 8.92 10.42 -0.91
C LEU A 33 7.94 9.48 -0.22
N ARG A 34 8.11 8.17 -0.36
CA ARG A 34 7.27 7.14 0.28
C ARG A 34 7.42 7.20 1.79
N ILE A 35 8.65 7.25 2.30
CA ILE A 35 8.93 7.40 3.73
C ILE A 35 8.29 8.68 4.26
N ARG A 36 8.39 9.79 3.53
CA ARG A 36 7.78 11.06 3.96
C ARG A 36 6.25 11.05 3.95
N ARG A 37 5.63 10.42 2.94
CA ARG A 37 4.17 10.22 2.89
C ARG A 37 3.70 9.34 4.04
N PHE A 38 4.44 8.27 4.36
CA PHE A 38 4.13 7.41 5.50
C PHE A 38 4.24 8.15 6.83
N ILE A 39 5.30 8.93 7.04
CA ILE A 39 5.46 9.76 8.24
C ILE A 39 4.32 10.77 8.36
N ASN A 40 3.95 11.45 7.26
CA ASN A 40 2.84 12.39 7.27
C ASN A 40 1.50 11.68 7.54
N LEU A 41 1.25 10.51 6.95
CA LEU A 41 0.02 9.76 7.18
C LEU A 41 -0.06 9.26 8.63
N ALA A 42 1.01 8.67 9.15
CA ALA A 42 1.11 8.24 10.55
C ALA A 42 0.92 9.42 11.52
N PHE A 43 1.40 10.61 11.15
CA PHE A 43 1.18 11.85 11.90
C PHE A 43 -0.30 12.25 11.91
N TRP A 44 -0.97 12.24 10.76
CA TRP A 44 -2.39 12.58 10.67
C TRP A 44 -3.28 11.57 11.38
N THR A 45 -2.96 10.28 11.28
CA THR A 45 -3.74 9.23 11.96
C THR A 45 -3.55 9.27 13.47
N THR A 46 -2.32 9.44 13.97
CA THR A 46 -2.08 9.55 15.42
C THR A 46 -2.68 10.83 16.02
N GLY A 47 -2.58 11.96 15.32
CA GLY A 47 -3.25 13.20 15.71
C GLY A 47 -4.78 13.08 15.69
N GLY A 48 -5.33 12.49 14.63
CA GLY A 48 -6.77 12.27 14.47
C GLY A 48 -7.36 11.34 15.52
N ILE A 49 -6.67 10.22 15.82
CA ILE A 49 -7.07 9.29 16.89
C ILE A 49 -7.06 9.98 18.25
N GLY A 50 -6.07 10.83 18.53
CA GLY A 50 -6.02 11.59 19.78
C GLY A 50 -7.18 12.57 19.94
N ILE A 51 -7.52 13.30 18.88
CA ILE A 51 -8.68 14.22 18.87
C ILE A 51 -9.97 13.43 19.07
N LEU A 52 -10.14 12.31 18.35
CA LEU A 52 -11.36 11.50 18.36
C LEU A 52 -11.56 10.78 19.71
N ALA A 53 -10.47 10.28 20.32
CA ALA A 53 -10.49 9.73 21.66
C ALA A 53 -10.83 10.81 22.71
N GLY A 54 -10.30 12.03 22.54
CA GLY A 54 -10.62 13.18 23.38
C GLY A 54 -12.08 13.60 23.30
N THR A 55 -12.65 13.68 22.09
CA THR A 55 -14.09 13.97 21.92
C THR A 55 -14.97 12.87 22.49
N VAL A 56 -14.63 11.59 22.29
CA VAL A 56 -15.38 10.48 22.89
C VAL A 56 -15.32 10.55 24.42
N ALA A 57 -14.15 10.80 25.01
CA ALA A 57 -14.01 10.95 26.46
C ALA A 57 -14.79 12.15 27.00
N LEU A 58 -14.75 13.30 26.32
CA LEU A 58 -15.52 14.49 26.68
C LEU A 58 -17.03 14.24 26.63
N CYS A 59 -17.51 13.60 25.55
CA CYS A 59 -18.92 13.21 25.43
C CYS A 59 -19.33 12.23 26.54
N LEU A 60 -18.46 11.28 26.89
CA LEU A 60 -18.69 10.34 27.99
C LEU A 60 -18.77 11.07 29.34
N ALA A 61 -17.85 12.01 29.59
CA ALA A 61 -17.80 12.81 30.81
C ALA A 61 -19.05 13.67 30.97
N ILE A 62 -19.51 14.32 29.90
CA ILE A 62 -20.76 15.11 29.89
C ILE A 62 -21.98 14.20 30.12
N ALA A 63 -22.02 13.00 29.52
CA ALA A 63 -23.12 12.05 29.70
C ALA A 63 -23.20 11.46 31.13
N LEU A 64 -22.05 11.38 31.81
CA LEU A 64 -21.91 10.87 33.18
C LEU A 64 -21.99 11.99 34.25
N ALA A 65 -21.94 13.26 33.83
CA ALA A 65 -22.08 14.41 34.71
C ALA A 65 -23.45 14.38 35.42
N GLY A 66 -23.43 14.31 36.75
CA GLY A 66 -24.63 14.21 37.58
C GLY A 66 -25.03 12.78 38.00
N ARG A 67 -24.35 11.73 37.52
CA ARG A 67 -24.60 10.32 37.93
C ARG A 67 -23.44 9.65 38.65
N VAL A 68 -22.23 10.13 38.40
CA VAL A 68 -20.99 9.59 38.96
C VAL A 68 -20.35 10.65 39.86
N SER A 69 -19.72 10.22 40.95
CA SER A 69 -19.03 11.12 41.86
C SER A 69 -17.91 11.86 41.12
N TRP A 70 -17.86 13.19 41.30
CA TRP A 70 -16.82 14.08 40.78
C TRP A 70 -15.38 13.53 40.83
N PRO A 71 -14.91 12.85 41.90
CA PRO A 71 -13.56 12.30 41.92
C PRO A 71 -13.28 11.21 40.86
N VAL A 72 -14.29 10.45 40.42
CA VAL A 72 -14.11 9.42 39.38
C VAL A 72 -14.01 10.07 38.00
N LEU A 73 -14.83 11.08 37.74
CA LEU A 73 -14.78 11.86 36.50
C LEU A 73 -13.45 12.61 36.37
N ALA A 74 -12.96 13.22 37.45
CA ALA A 74 -11.67 13.91 37.46
C ALA A 74 -10.48 12.97 37.19
N ARG A 75 -10.54 11.71 37.66
CA ARG A 75 -9.50 10.71 37.37
C ARG A 75 -9.49 10.27 35.92
N LEU A 76 -10.66 10.06 35.32
CA LEU A 76 -10.78 9.70 33.90
C LEU A 76 -10.31 10.84 32.99
N ASP A 77 -10.73 12.07 33.27
CA ASP A 77 -10.30 13.25 32.53
C ASP A 77 -8.78 13.48 32.66
N GLY A 78 -8.23 13.29 33.87
CA GLY A 78 -6.78 13.35 34.10
C GLY A 78 -5.99 12.30 33.29
N ILE A 79 -6.48 11.06 33.20
CA ILE A 79 -5.85 10.01 32.37
C ILE A 79 -5.91 10.39 30.89
N CYS A 80 -7.05 10.88 30.40
CA CYS A 80 -7.19 11.34 29.02
C CYS A 80 -6.26 12.52 28.71
N ALA A 81 -6.14 13.49 29.61
CA ALA A 81 -5.23 14.63 29.46
C ALA A 81 -3.76 14.19 29.45
N VAL A 82 -3.36 13.25 30.30
CA VAL A 82 -1.99 12.68 30.31
C VAL A 82 -1.70 11.93 29.02
N LEU A 83 -2.64 11.13 28.51
CA LEU A 83 -2.48 10.40 27.25
C LEU A 83 -2.41 11.35 26.05
N ALA A 84 -3.25 12.39 26.01
CA ALA A 84 -3.24 13.40 24.96
C ALA A 84 -1.95 14.23 24.96
N THR A 85 -1.46 14.62 26.13
CA THR A 85 -0.20 15.37 26.27
C THR A 85 1.01 14.51 25.95
N ALA A 86 1.06 13.25 26.42
CA ALA A 86 2.12 12.30 26.08
C ALA A 86 2.14 12.02 24.57
N GLY A 87 0.98 11.80 23.95
CA GLY A 87 0.83 11.63 22.51
C GLY A 87 1.27 12.88 21.74
N GLY A 88 0.87 14.07 22.18
CA GLY A 88 1.27 15.35 21.59
C GLY A 88 2.77 15.62 21.68
N VAL A 89 3.40 15.34 22.82
CA VAL A 89 4.85 15.49 23.04
C VAL A 89 5.64 14.48 22.21
N LEU A 90 5.19 13.22 22.13
CA LEU A 90 5.81 12.22 21.27
C LEU A 90 5.73 12.66 19.81
N ASN A 91 4.57 13.15 19.38
CA ASN A 91 4.36 13.63 18.02
C ASN A 91 5.23 14.87 17.70
N TRP A 92 5.32 15.81 18.64
CA TRP A 92 6.22 16.98 18.53
C TRP A 92 7.70 16.57 18.47
N ARG A 93 8.15 15.61 19.29
CA ARG A 93 9.52 15.08 19.25
C ARG A 93 9.82 14.40 17.91
N VAL A 94 8.90 13.62 17.38
CA VAL A 94 9.03 13.03 16.04
C VAL A 94 9.13 14.13 14.97
N ARG A 95 8.26 15.15 15.04
CA ARG A 95 8.28 16.29 14.10
C ARG A 95 9.58 17.08 14.14
N THR A 96 10.11 17.35 15.33
CA THR A 96 11.39 18.07 15.48
C THR A 96 12.56 17.24 14.99
N ARG A 97 12.59 15.92 15.23
CA ARG A 97 13.62 15.03 14.68
C ARG A 97 13.56 14.96 13.14
N VAL A 98 12.38 14.77 12.57
CA VAL A 98 12.19 14.72 11.10
C VAL A 98 12.51 16.05 10.43
N ARG A 99 12.22 17.18 11.08
CA ARG A 99 12.66 18.51 10.60
C ARG A 99 14.18 18.68 10.67
N ARG A 100 14.84 18.13 11.69
CA ARG A 100 16.29 18.22 11.87
C ARG A 100 17.07 17.32 10.91
N THR A 101 16.51 16.19 10.46
CA THR A 101 17.18 15.28 9.52
C THR A 101 17.19 15.75 8.07
N ALA A 102 16.97 17.05 7.81
CA ALA A 102 17.25 17.70 6.51
C ALA A 102 16.66 16.98 5.28
N PHE A 103 15.46 16.40 5.37
CA PHE A 103 14.76 15.97 4.17
C PHE A 103 14.38 17.21 3.36
N SER A 104 14.98 17.37 2.18
CA SER A 104 14.65 18.40 1.20
C SER A 104 13.13 18.55 1.04
N SER A 105 12.65 19.78 0.85
CA SER A 105 11.22 20.08 0.71
C SER A 105 10.54 19.11 -0.25
N ARG A 106 9.28 18.73 0.03
CA ARG A 106 8.51 17.79 -0.81
C ARG A 106 8.57 18.19 -2.29
N SER A 107 8.45 19.49 -2.57
CA SER A 107 8.55 20.05 -3.92
C SER A 107 9.91 19.83 -4.59
N VAL A 108 11.00 19.82 -3.82
CA VAL A 108 12.37 19.58 -4.33
C VAL A 108 12.58 18.12 -4.66
N LEU A 109 12.01 17.20 -3.86
CA LEU A 109 12.06 15.76 -4.15
C LEU A 109 11.19 15.41 -5.36
N GLU A 110 9.98 15.97 -5.44
CA GLU A 110 9.09 15.80 -6.60
C GLU A 110 9.76 16.35 -7.88
N GLY A 111 10.35 17.55 -7.82
CA GLY A 111 11.07 18.13 -8.97
C GLY A 111 12.40 17.44 -9.33
N ARG A 112 13.01 16.67 -8.42
CA ARG A 112 14.15 15.78 -8.77
C ARG A 112 13.66 14.52 -9.48
N GLN A 113 12.57 13.94 -8.99
CA GLN A 113 11.97 12.75 -9.58
C GLN A 113 11.44 13.01 -10.99
N GLU A 114 10.81 14.16 -11.22
CA GLU A 114 10.32 14.57 -12.54
C GLU A 114 11.47 14.71 -13.55
N ARG A 115 12.55 15.40 -13.17
CA ARG A 115 13.74 15.54 -14.01
C ARG A 115 14.39 14.20 -14.35
N GLY A 116 14.50 13.29 -13.38
CA GLY A 116 15.01 11.94 -13.63
C GLY A 116 14.14 11.18 -14.64
N ARG A 117 12.81 11.27 -14.50
CA ARG A 117 11.85 10.63 -15.42
C ARG A 117 11.90 11.24 -16.82
N GLU A 118 12.03 12.55 -16.93
CA GLU A 118 12.18 13.25 -18.21
C GLU A 118 13.49 12.84 -18.91
N ALA A 119 14.59 12.80 -18.17
CA ALA A 119 15.87 12.33 -18.70
C ALA A 119 15.79 10.87 -19.16
N LEU A 120 15.10 10.01 -18.41
CA LEU A 120 14.87 8.61 -18.81
C LEU A 120 14.01 8.52 -20.07
N ARG A 121 12.96 9.34 -20.20
CA ARG A 121 12.11 9.40 -21.41
C ARG A 121 12.90 9.87 -22.61
N HIS A 122 13.71 10.91 -22.46
CA HIS A 122 14.57 11.41 -23.53
C HIS A 122 15.57 10.35 -23.99
N PHE A 123 16.23 9.67 -23.04
CA PHE A 123 17.18 8.60 -23.34
C PHE A 123 16.51 7.39 -24.01
N THR A 124 15.34 6.99 -23.52
CA THR A 124 14.57 5.87 -24.10
C THR A 124 14.03 6.20 -25.49
N ALA A 125 13.70 7.47 -25.76
CA ALA A 125 13.23 7.92 -27.06
C ALA A 125 14.35 8.05 -28.10
N SER A 126 15.57 8.43 -27.67
CA SER A 126 16.73 8.54 -28.56
C SER A 126 17.34 7.19 -28.91
N THR A 127 17.28 6.25 -27.97
CA THR A 127 17.98 4.97 -28.06
C THR A 127 16.93 3.87 -28.18
N TYR A 128 16.41 3.60 -29.38
CA TYR A 128 15.60 2.39 -29.63
C TYR A 128 16.54 1.19 -29.49
N PRO A 129 16.56 0.47 -28.36
CA PRO A 129 17.59 -0.54 -28.15
C PRO A 129 17.28 -1.76 -29.01
N GLU A 130 18.32 -2.50 -29.37
CA GLU A 130 18.21 -3.81 -29.98
C GLU A 130 17.37 -4.77 -29.10
N LEU A 131 16.68 -5.74 -29.70
CA LEU A 131 15.68 -6.58 -29.02
C LEU A 131 16.25 -7.30 -27.78
N GLU A 132 17.50 -7.76 -27.86
CA GLU A 132 18.17 -8.43 -26.74
C GLU A 132 18.40 -7.50 -25.55
N VAL A 133 18.76 -6.25 -25.81
CA VAL A 133 18.94 -5.21 -24.79
C VAL A 133 17.60 -4.90 -24.12
N ARG A 134 16.49 -4.89 -24.87
CA ARG A 134 15.14 -4.71 -24.30
C ARG A 134 14.74 -5.85 -23.37
N HIS A 135 14.99 -7.11 -23.74
CA HIS A 135 14.68 -8.24 -22.86
C HIS A 135 15.53 -8.22 -21.58
N ARG A 136 16.78 -7.75 -21.66
CA ARG A 136 17.65 -7.56 -20.49
C ARG A 136 17.11 -6.49 -19.56
N TYR A 137 16.63 -5.36 -20.09
CA TYR A 137 15.93 -4.34 -19.30
C TYR A 137 14.64 -4.86 -18.70
N TYR A 138 13.86 -5.62 -19.48
CA TYR A 138 12.62 -6.21 -19.01
C TYR A 138 12.86 -7.10 -17.79
N ARG A 139 13.93 -7.93 -17.78
CA ARG A 139 14.30 -8.74 -16.60
C ARG A 139 14.53 -7.90 -15.34
N GLN A 140 15.11 -6.70 -15.45
CA GLN A 140 15.25 -5.82 -14.30
C GLN A 140 13.89 -5.28 -13.83
N ASP A 141 13.02 -4.92 -14.78
CA ASP A 141 11.68 -4.44 -14.48
C ASP A 141 10.79 -5.54 -13.87
N VAL A 142 11.03 -6.82 -14.18
CA VAL A 142 10.36 -7.97 -13.53
C VAL A 142 10.54 -7.96 -12.01
N PHE A 143 11.73 -7.66 -11.50
CA PHE A 143 11.96 -7.53 -10.06
C PHE A 143 11.12 -6.41 -9.44
N GLU A 144 10.96 -5.30 -10.16
CA GLU A 144 10.11 -4.19 -9.72
C GLU A 144 8.63 -4.58 -9.74
N PHE A 145 8.17 -5.33 -10.75
CA PHE A 145 6.80 -5.84 -10.79
C PHE A 145 6.48 -6.74 -9.60
N ILE A 146 7.39 -7.66 -9.25
CA ILE A 146 7.24 -8.53 -8.06
C ILE A 146 7.08 -7.66 -6.80
N ARG A 147 7.99 -6.71 -6.59
CA ARG A 147 7.96 -5.80 -5.43
C ARG A 147 6.69 -4.97 -5.39
N GLN A 148 6.25 -4.46 -6.54
CA GLN A 148 5.02 -3.69 -6.65
C GLN A 148 3.81 -4.54 -6.25
N TYR A 149 3.66 -5.74 -6.80
CA TYR A 149 2.54 -6.63 -6.48
C TYR A 149 2.53 -7.05 -5.01
N GLN A 150 3.69 -7.36 -4.42
CA GLN A 150 3.82 -7.65 -2.99
C GLN A 150 3.43 -6.43 -2.13
N ALA A 151 3.90 -5.23 -2.48
CA ALA A 151 3.58 -4.01 -1.76
C ALA A 151 2.07 -3.66 -1.83
N GLU A 152 1.46 -3.83 -3.00
CA GLU A 152 0.02 -3.65 -3.18
C GLU A 152 -0.78 -4.70 -2.41
N SER A 153 -0.36 -5.97 -2.44
CA SER A 153 -0.97 -7.03 -1.64
C SER A 153 -0.97 -6.69 -0.15
N LEU A 154 0.19 -6.27 0.39
CA LEU A 154 0.32 -5.85 1.78
C LEU A 154 -0.60 -4.68 2.13
N LYS A 155 -0.73 -3.70 1.23
CA LYS A 155 -1.64 -2.56 1.43
C LYS A 155 -3.09 -3.04 1.57
N TYR A 156 -3.56 -3.89 0.66
CA TYR A 156 -4.92 -4.42 0.73
C TYR A 156 -5.16 -5.29 1.97
N ARG A 157 -4.18 -6.12 2.35
CA ARG A 157 -4.24 -6.93 3.57
C ARG A 157 -4.33 -6.06 4.83
N ARG A 158 -3.58 -4.96 4.89
CA ARG A 158 -3.65 -4.00 6.01
C ARG A 158 -5.02 -3.33 6.09
N THR A 159 -5.58 -2.87 4.98
CA THR A 159 -6.93 -2.28 4.95
C THR A 159 -7.99 -3.28 5.40
N HIS A 160 -7.92 -4.52 4.91
CA HIS A 160 -8.84 -5.58 5.32
C HIS A 160 -8.75 -5.85 6.83
N ASN A 161 -7.54 -6.04 7.37
CA ASN A 161 -7.34 -6.32 8.79
C ASN A 161 -7.81 -5.15 9.68
N TRP A 162 -7.63 -3.91 9.22
CA TRP A 162 -8.11 -2.72 9.94
C TRP A 162 -9.64 -2.68 9.98
N LEU A 163 -10.32 -2.85 8.84
CA LEU A 163 -11.79 -2.92 8.78
C LEU A 163 -12.34 -4.08 9.62
N GLN A 164 -11.71 -5.24 9.55
CA GLN A 164 -12.09 -6.41 10.34
C GLN A 164 -11.98 -6.13 11.85
N SER A 165 -10.92 -5.42 12.27
CA SER A 165 -10.76 -5.01 13.68
C SER A 165 -11.88 -4.07 14.12
N VAL A 166 -12.26 -3.11 13.26
CA VAL A 166 -13.39 -2.19 13.52
C VAL A 166 -14.70 -2.96 13.67
N ILE A 167 -14.96 -3.96 12.81
CA ILE A 167 -16.16 -4.79 12.89
C ILE A 167 -16.18 -5.57 14.21
N ILE A 168 -15.08 -6.23 14.58
CA ILE A 168 -15.00 -7.04 15.82
C ILE A 168 -15.17 -6.15 17.06
N ILE A 169 -14.39 -5.08 17.18
CA ILE A 169 -14.44 -4.16 18.33
C ILE A 169 -15.81 -3.50 18.43
N GLY A 170 -16.36 -3.02 17.31
CA GLY A 170 -17.67 -2.39 17.29
C GLY A 170 -18.79 -3.36 17.65
N SER A 171 -18.72 -4.61 17.20
CA SER A 171 -19.71 -5.65 17.55
C SER A 171 -19.67 -5.97 19.06
N LEU A 172 -18.47 -6.14 19.62
CA LEU A 172 -18.29 -6.33 21.05
C LEU A 172 -18.81 -5.14 21.86
N LEU A 173 -18.50 -3.91 21.41
CA LEU A 173 -18.95 -2.68 22.05
C LEU A 173 -20.48 -2.57 22.03
N THR A 174 -21.13 -2.88 20.90
CA THR A 174 -22.59 -2.92 20.79
C THR A 174 -23.18 -3.91 21.80
N THR A 175 -22.62 -5.12 21.91
CA THR A 175 -23.07 -6.12 22.89
C THR A 175 -22.91 -5.62 24.34
N THR A 176 -21.78 -4.98 24.67
CA THR A 176 -21.55 -4.43 26.02
C THR A 176 -22.50 -3.29 26.34
N ILE A 177 -22.73 -2.35 25.41
CA ILE A 177 -23.68 -1.24 25.62
C ILE A 177 -25.09 -1.78 25.81
N ALA A 178 -25.48 -2.79 25.01
CA ALA A 178 -26.79 -3.44 25.15
C ALA A 178 -26.95 -4.13 26.51
N ALA A 179 -25.90 -4.79 27.02
CA ALA A 179 -25.92 -5.44 28.34
C ALA A 179 -26.00 -4.43 29.51
N LEU A 180 -25.51 -3.20 29.32
CA LEU A 180 -25.57 -2.12 30.31
C LEU A 180 -26.71 -1.12 30.07
N ALA A 181 -27.68 -1.46 29.21
CA ALA A 181 -28.74 -0.54 28.80
C ALA A 181 -29.57 0.01 29.97
N ASP A 182 -29.79 -0.80 31.02
CA ASP A 182 -30.55 -0.42 32.21
C ASP A 182 -29.78 0.52 33.16
N ALA A 183 -28.45 0.56 33.07
CA ALA A 183 -27.59 1.39 33.92
C ALA A 183 -27.29 2.77 33.33
N LEU A 184 -27.45 2.96 32.01
CA LEU A 184 -27.05 4.17 31.29
C LEU A 184 -28.21 4.75 30.46
N PRO A 185 -28.82 5.89 30.83
CA PRO A 185 -29.98 6.42 30.12
C PRO A 185 -29.67 7.09 28.77
N ALA A 186 -28.40 7.16 28.34
CA ALA A 186 -27.98 7.67 27.03
C ALA A 186 -27.65 6.56 25.98
N HIS A 187 -27.93 5.29 26.28
CA HIS A 187 -27.52 4.13 25.48
C HIS A 187 -28.10 4.07 24.05
N ARG A 188 -29.30 4.64 23.83
CA ARG A 188 -30.05 4.45 22.57
C ARG A 188 -29.29 5.00 21.35
N TRP A 189 -28.77 6.22 21.45
CA TRP A 189 -28.07 6.88 20.34
C TRP A 189 -26.65 6.32 20.14
N THR A 190 -25.98 5.92 21.22
CA THR A 190 -24.64 5.30 21.12
C THR A 190 -24.70 3.94 20.44
N THR A 191 -25.70 3.10 20.78
CA THR A 191 -25.88 1.79 20.15
C THR A 191 -26.20 1.92 18.66
N VAL A 192 -27.04 2.89 18.28
CA VAL A 192 -27.35 3.17 16.87
C VAL A 192 -26.10 3.62 16.11
N ALA A 193 -25.31 4.54 16.68
CA ALA A 193 -24.09 5.04 16.05
C ALA A 193 -23.04 3.94 15.85
N VAL A 194 -22.79 3.10 16.87
CA VAL A 194 -21.82 2.00 16.78
C VAL A 194 -22.30 0.94 15.77
N SER A 195 -23.58 0.58 15.81
CA SER A 195 -24.15 -0.40 14.87
C SER A 195 -24.08 0.08 13.42
N LEU A 196 -24.36 1.38 13.17
CA LEU A 196 -24.23 1.97 11.84
C LEU A 196 -22.77 1.93 11.35
N LEU A 197 -21.81 2.25 12.22
CA LEU A 197 -20.39 2.22 11.89
C LEU A 197 -19.91 0.81 11.54
N VAL A 198 -20.33 -0.21 12.31
CA VAL A 198 -20.04 -1.62 12.03
C VAL A 198 -20.68 -2.04 10.71
N GLY A 199 -21.94 -1.67 10.47
CA GLY A 199 -22.66 -1.95 9.23
C GLY A 199 -21.94 -1.36 8.01
N LEU A 200 -21.54 -0.10 8.08
CA LEU A 200 -20.74 0.55 7.02
C LEU A 200 -19.42 -0.18 6.80
N ALA A 201 -18.66 -0.47 7.86
CA ALA A 201 -17.38 -1.19 7.74
C ALA A 201 -17.55 -2.58 7.08
N ALA A 202 -18.62 -3.30 7.41
CA ALA A 202 -18.97 -4.56 6.78
C ALA A 202 -19.32 -4.39 5.28
N SER A 203 -20.17 -3.41 4.94
CA SER A 203 -20.50 -3.09 3.55
C SER A 203 -19.26 -2.72 2.73
N PHE A 204 -18.36 -1.89 3.27
CA PHE A 204 -17.10 -1.53 2.61
C PHE A 204 -16.19 -2.75 2.41
N THR A 205 -16.11 -3.64 3.40
CA THR A 205 -15.28 -4.85 3.32
C THR A 205 -15.80 -5.81 2.25
N GLY A 206 -17.12 -5.99 2.17
CA GLY A 206 -17.77 -6.84 1.16
C GLY A 206 -17.67 -6.26 -0.25
N TYR A 207 -17.92 -4.96 -0.41
CA TYR A 207 -17.92 -4.30 -1.72
C TYR A 207 -16.53 -4.27 -2.37
N PHE A 208 -15.50 -3.84 -1.64
CA PHE A 208 -14.18 -3.65 -2.21
C PHE A 208 -13.32 -4.93 -2.28
N LYS A 209 -13.81 -6.04 -1.73
CA LYS A 209 -13.17 -7.38 -1.77
C LYS A 209 -11.67 -7.34 -1.49
N PHE A 210 -11.26 -6.57 -0.47
CA PHE A 210 -9.85 -6.28 -0.18
C PHE A 210 -9.01 -7.56 0.03
N ARG A 211 -9.62 -8.59 0.63
CA ARG A 211 -8.99 -9.90 0.85
C ARG A 211 -8.64 -10.59 -0.47
N GLU A 212 -9.60 -10.70 -1.39
CA GLU A 212 -9.41 -11.36 -2.69
C GLU A 212 -8.35 -10.65 -3.53
N ARG A 213 -8.41 -9.30 -3.57
CA ARG A 213 -7.38 -8.48 -4.22
C ARG A 213 -5.99 -8.75 -3.66
N SER A 214 -5.84 -8.77 -2.34
CA SER A 214 -4.55 -9.04 -1.71
C SER A 214 -4.02 -10.44 -2.05
N PHE A 215 -4.90 -11.43 -2.11
CA PHE A 215 -4.55 -12.82 -2.42
C PHE A 215 -4.08 -12.96 -3.87
N TYR A 216 -4.83 -12.43 -4.84
CA TYR A 216 -4.43 -12.53 -6.25
C TYR A 216 -3.14 -11.80 -6.55
N LEU A 217 -2.93 -10.61 -5.97
CA LEU A 217 -1.67 -9.87 -6.12
C LEU A 217 -0.48 -10.65 -5.58
N GLN A 218 -0.62 -11.29 -4.41
CA GLN A 218 0.45 -12.13 -3.86
C GLN A 218 0.71 -13.34 -4.76
N GLN A 219 -0.34 -14.05 -5.18
CA GLN A 219 -0.22 -15.20 -6.08
C GLN A 219 0.46 -14.83 -7.41
N THR A 220 0.24 -13.61 -7.90
CA THR A 220 0.92 -13.07 -9.08
C THR A 220 2.40 -12.90 -8.85
N ALA A 221 2.75 -12.23 -7.74
CA ALA A 221 4.13 -11.97 -7.40
C ALA A 221 4.89 -13.30 -7.28
N ASP A 222 4.31 -14.27 -6.59
CA ASP A 222 4.89 -15.60 -6.40
C ASP A 222 5.05 -16.34 -7.75
N ALA A 223 4.06 -16.25 -8.64
CA ALA A 223 4.15 -16.86 -9.97
C ALA A 223 5.23 -16.21 -10.86
N ILE A 224 5.33 -14.88 -10.86
CA ILE A 224 6.38 -14.15 -11.60
C ILE A 224 7.76 -14.45 -11.02
N GLU A 225 7.88 -14.50 -9.69
CA GLU A 225 9.12 -14.86 -9.00
C GLU A 225 9.57 -16.29 -9.32
N GLN A 226 8.62 -17.24 -9.39
CA GLN A 226 8.89 -18.61 -9.81
C GLN A 226 9.44 -18.67 -11.25
N GLU A 227 8.80 -17.97 -12.19
CA GLU A 227 9.27 -17.89 -13.59
C GLU A 227 10.67 -17.26 -13.70
N LEU A 228 10.91 -16.17 -12.96
CA LEU A 228 12.21 -15.51 -12.92
C LEU A 228 13.30 -16.41 -12.37
N ASN A 229 13.02 -17.16 -11.31
CA ASN A 229 13.93 -18.14 -10.72
C ASN A 229 14.18 -19.29 -11.69
N ALA A 230 13.14 -19.81 -12.36
CA ALA A 230 13.27 -20.87 -13.37
C ALA A 230 14.17 -20.42 -14.55
N ALA A 231 13.99 -19.19 -15.05
CA ALA A 231 14.84 -18.60 -16.07
C ALA A 231 16.29 -18.37 -15.60
N THR A 232 16.46 -17.93 -14.35
CA THR A 232 17.78 -17.67 -13.75
C THR A 232 18.58 -18.95 -13.55
N PHE A 233 17.95 -20.02 -13.07
CA PHE A 233 18.61 -21.31 -12.83
C PHE A 233 18.55 -22.25 -14.04
N ARG A 234 17.92 -21.84 -15.14
CA ARG A 234 17.70 -22.65 -16.37
C ARG A 234 17.09 -24.02 -16.08
N VAL A 235 16.02 -24.02 -15.28
CA VAL A 235 15.28 -25.23 -14.88
C VAL A 235 13.89 -25.22 -15.51
N GLY A 236 13.27 -26.39 -15.67
CA GLY A 236 11.91 -26.53 -16.21
C GLY A 236 11.87 -26.14 -17.69
N ASP A 237 10.91 -25.27 -18.04
CA ASP A 237 10.71 -24.75 -19.41
C ASP A 237 11.93 -24.00 -19.99
N TYR A 238 12.90 -23.63 -19.15
CA TYR A 238 14.13 -22.93 -19.54
C TYR A 238 15.34 -23.86 -19.66
N ALA A 239 15.16 -25.16 -19.35
CA ALA A 239 16.21 -26.15 -19.49
C ALA A 239 16.51 -26.43 -20.97
N GLY A 240 17.80 -26.50 -21.32
CA GLY A 240 18.23 -26.83 -22.69
C GLY A 240 18.11 -25.71 -23.72
N LEU A 241 17.67 -24.50 -23.33
CA LEU A 241 17.71 -23.33 -24.21
C LEU A 241 19.17 -22.96 -24.51
N ALA A 242 19.48 -22.75 -25.80
CA ALA A 242 20.86 -22.61 -26.27
C ALA A 242 21.47 -21.25 -25.89
N SER A 243 20.65 -20.19 -25.87
CA SER A 243 21.11 -18.82 -25.63
C SER A 243 20.41 -18.15 -24.44
N GLU A 244 21.07 -17.14 -23.85
CA GLU A 244 20.44 -16.29 -22.83
C GLU A 244 19.30 -15.46 -23.43
N ALA A 245 19.48 -14.96 -24.66
CA ALA A 245 18.46 -14.19 -25.38
C ALA A 245 17.14 -14.96 -25.54
N GLU A 246 17.21 -16.26 -25.84
CA GLU A 246 16.04 -17.14 -25.96
C GLU A 246 15.34 -17.37 -24.61
N SER A 247 16.12 -17.53 -23.53
CA SER A 247 15.58 -17.62 -22.16
C SER A 247 14.86 -16.33 -21.75
N LEU A 248 15.46 -15.17 -22.05
CA LEU A 248 14.86 -13.88 -21.73
C LEU A 248 13.61 -13.57 -22.56
N ALA A 249 13.58 -13.97 -23.83
CA ALA A 249 12.39 -13.87 -24.66
C ALA A 249 11.24 -14.71 -24.08
N ARG A 250 11.54 -15.98 -23.73
CA ARG A 250 10.56 -16.88 -23.10
C ARG A 250 10.05 -16.35 -21.76
N LEU A 251 10.94 -15.79 -20.94
CA LEU A 251 10.58 -15.16 -19.67
C LEU A 251 9.64 -13.98 -19.89
N THR A 252 9.95 -13.13 -20.88
CA THR A 252 9.12 -11.97 -21.23
C THR A 252 7.70 -12.39 -21.60
N ASP A 253 7.56 -13.41 -22.45
CA ASP A 253 6.25 -13.95 -22.85
C ASP A 253 5.46 -14.49 -21.66
N ARG A 254 6.10 -15.27 -20.78
CA ARG A 254 5.45 -15.86 -19.59
C ARG A 254 5.01 -14.78 -18.60
N VAL A 255 5.85 -13.79 -18.32
CA VAL A 255 5.51 -12.70 -17.40
C VAL A 255 4.36 -11.86 -17.97
N GLU A 256 4.37 -11.52 -19.26
CA GLU A 256 3.24 -10.79 -19.86
C GLU A 256 1.93 -11.58 -19.84
N ALA A 257 1.98 -12.91 -20.03
CA ALA A 257 0.80 -13.76 -19.88
C ALA A 257 0.23 -13.70 -18.46
N ILE A 258 1.08 -13.82 -17.42
CA ILE A 258 0.67 -13.72 -16.02
C ILE A 258 0.08 -12.34 -15.72
N ARG A 259 0.71 -11.26 -16.19
CA ARG A 259 0.20 -9.89 -16.04
C ARG A 259 -1.12 -9.67 -16.77
N GLY A 260 -1.29 -10.28 -17.95
CA GLY A 260 -2.54 -10.27 -18.69
C GLY A 260 -3.66 -10.97 -17.92
N GLU A 261 -3.37 -12.13 -17.33
CA GLU A 261 -4.32 -12.85 -16.49
C GLU A 261 -4.72 -12.02 -15.26
N GLN A 262 -3.78 -11.35 -14.60
CA GLN A 262 -4.11 -10.48 -13.47
C GLN A 262 -5.00 -9.31 -13.84
N ARG A 263 -4.75 -8.66 -14.99
CA ARG A 263 -5.63 -7.60 -15.48
C ARG A 263 -7.07 -8.10 -15.64
N ARG A 264 -7.25 -9.32 -16.14
CA ARG A 264 -8.58 -9.96 -16.24
C ARG A 264 -9.19 -10.24 -14.86
N ARG A 265 -8.42 -10.79 -13.91
CA ARG A 265 -8.91 -11.04 -12.54
C ARG A 265 -9.31 -9.76 -11.81
N GLN A 266 -8.55 -8.68 -11.98
CA GLN A 266 -8.91 -7.37 -11.44
C GLN A 266 -10.20 -6.83 -12.06
N GLN A 267 -10.36 -6.94 -13.38
CA GLN A 267 -11.60 -6.55 -14.06
C GLN A 267 -12.80 -7.36 -13.57
N GLN A 268 -12.64 -8.67 -13.34
CA GLN A 268 -13.70 -9.52 -12.79
C GLN A 268 -14.09 -9.11 -11.37
N LEU A 269 -13.14 -8.65 -10.56
CA LEU A 269 -13.41 -8.15 -9.21
C LEU A 269 -14.13 -6.81 -9.19
N ASP A 270 -13.97 -6.01 -10.24
CA ASP A 270 -14.62 -4.70 -10.39
C ASP A 270 -16.03 -4.81 -10.99
N GLN A 271 -16.36 -5.94 -11.61
CA GLN A 271 -17.72 -6.18 -12.07
C GLN A 271 -18.66 -6.30 -10.87
N PRO A 272 -19.77 -5.54 -10.85
CA PRO A 272 -20.77 -5.70 -9.82
C PRO A 272 -21.19 -7.15 -9.80
N THR A 273 -21.16 -7.76 -8.63
CA THR A 273 -21.72 -9.10 -8.46
C THR A 273 -23.23 -8.90 -8.64
N GLU A 274 -23.75 -9.19 -9.83
CA GLU A 274 -25.19 -9.19 -10.04
C GLU A 274 -25.77 -10.14 -8.98
N ASN A 275 -26.51 -9.59 -8.03
CA ASN A 275 -27.14 -10.36 -6.98
C ASN A 275 -28.08 -11.36 -7.66
N HIS A 276 -27.72 -12.64 -7.64
CA HIS A 276 -28.56 -13.76 -8.07
C HIS A 276 -29.84 -13.95 -7.20
N GLU A 277 -30.26 -12.94 -6.44
CA GLU A 277 -31.47 -12.96 -5.61
C GLU A 277 -32.75 -12.49 -6.33
N ALA A 278 -32.65 -12.00 -7.57
CA ALA A 278 -33.84 -11.65 -8.37
C ALA A 278 -34.48 -12.84 -9.13
N ALA A 279 -33.95 -14.06 -8.98
CA ALA A 279 -34.39 -15.24 -9.75
C ALA A 279 -35.26 -16.24 -8.96
N THR A 280 -35.57 -15.99 -7.69
CA THR A 280 -36.42 -16.88 -6.85
C THR A 280 -37.69 -16.20 -6.33
N VAL A 281 -38.25 -15.27 -7.11
CA VAL A 281 -39.66 -14.89 -6.99
C VAL A 281 -40.37 -15.26 -8.29
N ARG A 282 -40.75 -16.53 -8.40
CA ARG A 282 -41.77 -17.00 -9.32
C ARG A 282 -42.56 -18.13 -8.66
#